data_AF-A0A9P5P360-F1
#
_entry.id   AF-A0A9P5P360-F1
#
_cell.length_a   1.000
_cell.length_b   1.000
_cell.length_c   1.000
_cell.angle_alpha   90.00
_cell.angle_beta   90.00
_cell.angle_gamma   90.00
#
_symmetry.space_group_name_H-M   'P 1'
#
loop_
_entity.id
_entity.type
_entity.pdbx_description
1 polymer ?
#
loop_
_entity_poly.entity_id
_entity_poly.type
_entity_poly.pdbx_seq_one_letter_code
_entity_poly.pdbx_strand_id
1 'polypeptide(L)'
;MARILPRLVGRLERQGKQQTVFPFRAPKRKRQSLFTPPLPPPSFRPADHPQTILLSHNIHYVRHKSRPPSLSQPQISASVPPDPPRQMTPAEFAWWSNPYHLLIRLVGMQVPPTRLPSGKRSVAQTLEQLERGGYKRLSPDLSLYPNLMHHIAHLLQFRLLADSLWFAVRTHQRLGIPNPILRRLTREEWGLMRTTGSLPYQNAVAVLIVPPVNKDVTTKRRPTPSFSSLPPQDEHCPPTLPPTSTLLDSSVKSPNDLPDAISSLQIPLYNSVSAFPSRSQRAALHSLLLRILDAERYLKYLHLQRGESFSEKHLHHPRAATPKRGDPAAVARALWRLRMYDSEGWSGSLL
;
A
#
# COMPACT_ATOMS: atom_id res chain seq x y z
N MET A 1 -15.35 43.59 3.90
CA MET A 1 -14.02 42.92 3.95
C MET A 1 -12.80 43.87 3.85
N ALA A 2 -12.97 45.20 3.83
CA ALA A 2 -11.88 46.16 3.57
C ALA A 2 -10.87 46.41 4.72
N ARG A 3 -11.07 45.84 5.92
CA ARG A 3 -10.22 46.14 7.11
C ARG A 3 -9.05 45.18 7.31
N ILE A 4 -9.00 44.06 6.57
CA ILE A 4 -7.98 43.03 6.76
C ILE A 4 -6.73 43.32 5.93
N LEU A 5 -6.90 43.87 4.72
CA LEU A 5 -5.80 44.18 3.80
C LEU A 5 -4.74 45.13 4.39
N PRO A 6 -5.07 46.25 5.04
CA PRO A 6 -4.05 47.14 5.60
C PRO A 6 -3.22 46.47 6.70
N ARG A 7 -3.83 45.56 7.47
CA ARG A 7 -3.16 44.82 8.55
C ARG A 7 -2.22 43.74 8.02
N LEU A 8 -2.56 43.13 6.88
CA LEU A 8 -1.72 42.14 6.19
C LEU A 8 -0.52 42.80 5.51
N VAL A 9 -0.73 43.91 4.80
CA VAL A 9 0.35 44.68 4.15
C VAL A 9 1.35 45.16 5.20
N GLY A 10 0.87 45.75 6.30
CA GLY A 10 1.74 46.17 7.40
C GLY A 10 2.50 45.03 8.09
N ARG A 11 1.99 43.79 8.08
CA ARG A 11 2.72 42.62 8.58
C ARG A 11 3.80 42.15 7.60
N LEU A 12 3.48 42.13 6.30
CA LEU A 12 4.42 41.72 5.25
C LEU A 12 5.61 42.69 5.14
N GLU A 13 5.38 44.00 5.23
CA GLU A 13 6.45 44.99 5.21
C GLU A 13 7.38 44.88 6.43
N ARG A 14 6.83 44.53 7.60
CA ARG A 14 7.63 44.27 8.81
C ARG A 14 8.44 42.98 8.71
N GLN A 15 7.88 41.93 8.11
CA GLN A 15 8.58 40.66 7.89
C GLN A 15 9.65 40.75 6.80
N GLY A 16 9.47 41.55 5.75
CA GLY A 16 10.47 41.72 4.68
C GLY A 16 11.77 42.38 5.16
N LYS A 17 11.71 43.22 6.19
CA LYS A 17 12.89 43.89 6.79
C LYS A 17 13.59 43.04 7.84
N GLN A 18 12.89 42.06 8.43
CA GLN A 18 13.49 41.10 9.32
C GLN A 18 13.86 39.87 8.49
N GLN A 19 15.11 39.77 8.04
CA GLN A 19 15.68 38.47 7.66
C GLN A 19 15.74 37.58 8.90
N THR A 20 14.58 37.11 9.37
CA THR A 20 14.53 35.97 10.28
C THR A 20 14.90 34.78 9.42
N VAL A 21 16.20 34.50 9.32
CA VAL A 21 16.70 33.14 9.27
C VAL A 21 16.07 32.49 10.50
N PHE A 22 14.87 31.94 10.38
CA PHE A 22 14.31 31.12 11.43
C PHE A 22 15.32 30.01 11.61
N PRO A 23 16.07 29.95 12.72
CA PRO A 23 16.90 28.81 12.97
C PRO A 23 15.94 27.72 13.40
N PHE A 24 15.23 27.11 12.45
CA PHE A 24 14.67 25.77 12.57
C PHE A 24 15.82 24.75 12.61
N ARG A 25 16.89 25.05 13.35
CA ARG A 25 17.78 24.05 13.90
C ARG A 25 17.12 23.59 15.18
N ALA A 26 16.08 22.76 15.04
CA ALA A 26 15.69 21.89 16.13
C ALA A 26 16.99 21.24 16.65
N PRO A 27 17.29 21.31 17.97
CA PRO A 27 18.51 20.70 18.49
C PRO A 27 18.54 19.26 18.01
N LYS A 28 19.57 18.90 17.25
CA LYS A 28 19.74 17.53 16.74
C LYS A 28 19.84 16.64 17.96
N ARG A 29 18.72 16.01 18.37
CA ARG A 29 18.74 14.99 19.41
C ARG A 29 19.78 13.97 18.97
N LYS A 30 20.87 13.87 19.74
CA LYS A 30 21.91 12.86 19.52
C LYS A 30 21.20 11.52 19.59
N ARG A 31 20.94 10.90 18.44
CA ARG A 31 20.30 9.60 18.40
C ARG A 31 21.29 8.60 18.99
N GLN A 32 21.10 8.19 20.23
CA GLN A 32 21.89 7.14 20.87
C GLN A 32 21.90 5.90 19.97
N SER A 33 23.06 5.23 19.89
CA SER A 33 23.20 3.99 19.14
C SER A 33 22.52 2.89 19.93
N LEU A 34 21.55 2.21 19.31
CA LEU A 34 20.94 0.98 19.84
C LEU A 34 21.90 -0.23 19.69
N PHE A 35 23.21 0.01 19.74
CA PHE A 35 24.20 -1.04 19.58
C PHE A 35 24.29 -1.80 20.90
N THR A 36 23.71 -2.98 20.92
CA THR A 36 24.01 -3.99 21.93
C THR A 36 25.26 -4.72 21.45
N PRO A 37 26.34 -4.81 22.26
CA PRO A 37 27.49 -5.63 21.90
C PRO A 37 27.02 -7.06 21.63
N PRO A 38 27.57 -7.75 20.62
CA PRO A 38 27.22 -9.14 20.38
C PRO A 38 27.52 -9.95 21.64
N LEU A 39 26.61 -10.86 21.99
CA LEU A 39 26.92 -11.89 22.98
C LEU A 39 28.17 -12.65 22.50
N PRO A 40 29.04 -13.10 23.43
CA PRO A 40 30.17 -13.93 23.04
C PRO A 40 29.67 -15.12 22.20
N PRO A 41 30.45 -15.54 21.18
CA PRO A 41 30.05 -16.66 20.34
C PRO A 41 29.76 -17.87 21.24
N PRO A 42 28.65 -18.60 21.01
CA PRO A 42 28.38 -19.80 21.79
C PRO A 42 29.54 -20.77 21.63
N SER A 43 29.95 -21.42 22.71
CA SER A 43 30.97 -22.47 22.61
C SER A 43 30.38 -23.62 21.77
N PHE A 44 31.21 -24.27 20.95
CA PHE A 44 30.81 -25.47 20.19
C PHE A 44 31.36 -26.74 20.81
N ARG A 45 31.80 -26.69 22.07
CA ARG A 45 32.31 -27.87 22.77
C ARG A 45 31.12 -28.71 23.23
N PRO A 46 31.05 -30.00 22.87
CA PRO A 46 29.94 -30.86 23.26
C PRO A 46 29.72 -30.93 24.78
N ALA A 47 30.79 -30.78 25.56
CA ALA A 47 30.75 -30.76 27.03
C ALA A 47 29.93 -29.57 27.60
N ASP A 48 29.79 -28.48 26.85
CA ASP A 48 29.09 -27.27 27.30
C ASP A 48 27.58 -27.31 26.94
N HIS A 49 27.14 -28.31 26.16
CA HIS A 49 25.75 -28.46 25.69
C HIS A 49 25.21 -29.85 26.04
N PRO A 50 24.66 -30.06 27.25
CA PRO A 50 24.10 -31.36 27.66
C PRO A 50 22.83 -31.74 26.88
N GLN A 51 22.28 -30.82 26.10
CA GLN A 51 21.13 -31.03 25.22
C GLN A 51 21.46 -30.50 23.82
N THR A 52 20.84 -31.10 22.80
CA THR A 52 21.04 -30.70 21.41
C THR A 52 20.66 -29.23 21.21
N ILE A 53 21.52 -28.47 20.53
CA ILE A 53 21.36 -27.03 20.24
C ILE A 53 20.03 -26.71 19.53
N LEU A 54 19.40 -27.71 18.90
CA LEU A 54 18.10 -27.60 18.25
C LEU A 54 16.91 -27.61 19.23
N LEU A 55 17.10 -28.09 20.47
CA LEU A 55 16.05 -28.25 21.48
C LEU A 55 16.18 -27.26 22.64
N SER A 56 17.18 -26.39 22.69
CA SER A 56 17.25 -25.31 23.68
C SER A 56 16.43 -24.10 23.20
N HIS A 57 15.20 -24.01 23.68
CA HIS A 57 14.24 -22.98 23.29
C HIS A 57 14.58 -21.68 24.02
N ASN A 58 15.50 -20.86 23.49
CA ASN A 58 15.60 -19.40 23.75
C ASN A 58 16.75 -18.78 22.94
N ILE A 59 16.72 -18.90 21.61
CA ILE A 59 17.63 -18.14 20.76
C ILE A 59 17.12 -16.69 20.68
N HIS A 60 17.62 -15.83 21.56
CA HIS A 60 17.38 -14.39 21.48
C HIS A 60 18.13 -13.82 20.28
N TYR A 61 17.44 -13.64 19.15
CA TYR A 61 17.99 -12.96 17.98
C TYR A 61 18.24 -11.47 18.30
N VAL A 62 19.49 -11.09 18.57
CA VAL A 62 19.89 -9.69 18.72
C VAL A 62 20.03 -9.06 17.32
N ARG A 63 19.36 -7.93 17.06
CA ARG A 63 19.44 -7.25 15.76
C ARG A 63 20.80 -6.58 15.56
N HIS A 64 21.62 -7.11 14.66
CA HIS A 64 22.99 -6.68 14.35
C HIS A 64 23.16 -5.41 13.50
N LYS A 65 22.18 -4.49 13.42
CA LYS A 65 22.36 -3.29 12.58
C LYS A 65 23.08 -2.19 13.35
N SER A 66 24.40 -2.19 13.29
CA SER A 66 25.22 -1.01 13.62
C SER A 66 24.95 0.11 12.60
N ARG A 67 25.11 1.37 13.01
CA ARG A 67 25.16 2.47 12.04
C ARG A 67 26.45 2.37 11.24
N PRO A 68 26.45 2.76 9.95
CA PRO A 68 27.70 2.91 9.22
C PRO A 68 28.64 3.85 10.00
N PRO A 69 29.94 3.55 10.06
CA PRO A 69 30.90 4.36 10.80
C PRO A 69 30.87 5.80 10.29
N SER A 70 30.71 6.75 11.21
CA SER A 70 30.78 8.18 10.92
C SER A 70 32.16 8.68 11.33
N LEU A 71 32.89 9.29 10.39
CA LEU A 71 34.27 9.77 10.60
C LEU A 71 34.42 10.90 11.64
N SER A 72 33.31 11.38 12.20
CA SER A 72 33.25 12.62 12.99
C SER A 72 32.95 12.44 14.48
N GLN A 73 32.93 11.21 15.01
CA GLN A 73 32.71 10.99 16.44
C GLN A 73 33.80 10.11 17.07
N PRO A 74 34.60 10.64 18.02
CA PRO A 74 35.44 9.81 18.87
C PRO A 74 34.57 8.88 19.72
N GLN A 75 35.06 7.65 19.94
CA GLN A 75 34.33 6.58 20.60
C GLN A 75 33.88 7.01 22.00
N ILE A 76 32.56 7.07 22.21
CA ILE A 76 31.95 7.35 23.51
C ILE A 76 31.98 6.05 24.32
N SER A 77 32.48 6.13 25.56
CA SER A 77 32.71 5.01 26.47
C SER A 77 31.43 4.27 26.90
N ALA A 78 31.60 2.99 27.19
CA ALA A 78 30.59 1.93 27.28
C ALA A 78 29.64 1.94 28.49
N SER A 79 29.39 3.08 29.15
CA SER A 79 28.66 3.11 30.44
C SER A 79 27.16 3.42 30.35
N VAL A 80 26.56 3.50 29.15
CA VAL A 80 25.11 3.76 29.00
C VAL A 80 24.35 2.43 28.93
N PRO A 81 23.37 2.17 29.81
CA PRO A 81 22.59 0.95 29.78
C PRO A 81 21.83 0.80 28.45
N PRO A 82 21.66 -0.44 27.94
CA PRO A 82 21.00 -0.69 26.67
C PRO A 82 19.55 -0.22 26.70
N ASP A 83 19.16 0.57 25.70
CA ASP A 83 17.80 1.08 25.55
C ASP A 83 16.85 -0.12 25.33
N PRO A 84 15.77 -0.28 26.12
CA PRO A 84 14.84 -1.39 25.93
C PRO A 84 14.24 -1.36 24.52
N PRO A 85 13.82 -2.52 23.96
CA PRO A 85 13.14 -2.54 22.68
C PRO A 85 11.95 -1.58 22.73
N ARG A 86 11.94 -0.60 21.83
CA ARG A 86 10.86 0.41 21.78
C ARG A 86 9.52 -0.29 21.68
N GLN A 87 8.80 -0.35 22.80
CA GLN A 87 7.42 -0.80 22.82
C GLN A 87 6.59 0.32 22.20
N MET A 88 5.95 -0.01 21.08
CA MET A 88 5.08 0.92 20.40
C MET A 88 3.84 1.12 21.28
N THR A 89 3.53 2.37 21.64
CA THR A 89 2.36 2.62 22.49
C THR A 89 1.09 2.17 21.76
N PRO A 90 0.00 1.81 22.46
CA PRO A 90 -1.26 1.42 21.81
C PRO A 90 -1.77 2.47 20.81
N ALA A 91 -1.53 3.76 21.09
CA ALA A 91 -1.85 4.86 20.19
C ALA A 91 -0.97 4.85 18.93
N GLU A 92 0.35 4.65 19.08
CA GLU A 92 1.23 4.49 17.93
C GLU A 92 0.87 3.23 17.12
N PHE A 93 0.55 2.11 17.76
CA PHE A 93 0.10 0.90 17.08
C PHE A 93 -1.21 1.12 16.30
N ALA A 94 -2.17 1.84 16.88
CA ALA A 94 -3.39 2.27 16.19
C ALA A 94 -3.07 3.15 14.96
N TRP A 95 -2.06 4.02 15.05
CA TRP A 95 -1.62 4.84 13.91
C TRP A 95 -0.96 4.04 12.80
N TRP A 96 -0.19 3.01 13.14
CA TRP A 96 0.45 2.15 12.15
C TRP A 96 -0.52 1.13 11.54
N SER A 97 -1.55 0.73 12.28
CA SER A 97 -2.56 -0.22 11.81
C SER A 97 -3.67 0.41 10.98
N ASN A 98 -3.94 1.71 11.15
CA ASN A 98 -5.00 2.41 10.41
C ASN A 98 -4.41 3.44 9.40
N PRO A 99 -4.44 3.14 8.08
CA PRO A 99 -3.81 3.98 7.05
C PRO A 99 -4.41 5.39 6.93
N TYR A 100 -5.61 5.62 7.47
CA TYR A 100 -6.29 6.92 7.40
C TYR A 100 -5.72 7.93 8.41
N HIS A 101 -5.15 7.49 9.54
CA HIS A 101 -4.50 8.43 10.48
C HIS A 101 -3.24 9.06 9.90
N LEU A 102 -2.53 8.36 9.02
CA LEU A 102 -1.42 8.95 8.25
C LEU A 102 -1.91 10.02 7.27
N LEU A 103 -3.08 9.80 6.66
CA LEU A 103 -3.69 10.74 5.72
C LEU A 103 -4.21 11.99 6.45
N ILE A 104 -4.88 11.82 7.60
CA ILE A 104 -5.31 12.93 8.48
C ILE A 104 -4.10 13.76 8.96
N ARG A 105 -2.98 13.11 9.28
CA ARG A 105 -1.73 13.81 9.67
C ARG A 105 -1.03 14.50 8.50
N LEU A 106 -1.07 13.93 7.29
CA LEU A 106 -0.55 14.57 6.07
C LEU A 106 -1.35 15.81 5.68
N VAL A 107 -2.65 15.83 5.98
CA VAL A 107 -3.53 17.01 5.81
C VAL A 107 -3.37 18.03 6.96
N GLY A 108 -2.45 17.79 7.90
CA GLY A 108 -2.10 18.74 8.97
C GLY A 108 -3.08 18.79 10.14
N MET A 109 -4.07 17.88 10.21
CA MET A 109 -5.00 17.84 11.33
C MET A 109 -4.38 17.07 12.51
N GLN A 110 -3.84 17.80 13.49
CA GLN A 110 -3.47 17.23 14.79
C GLN A 110 -4.75 17.02 15.62
N VAL A 111 -5.32 15.80 15.58
CA VAL A 111 -6.43 15.43 16.46
C VAL A 111 -5.85 15.02 17.83
N PRO A 112 -6.20 15.68 18.94
CA PRO A 112 -5.77 15.26 20.27
C PRO A 112 -6.35 13.87 20.61
N PRO A 113 -5.60 13.01 21.34
CA PRO A 113 -6.04 11.66 21.69
C PRO A 113 -7.14 11.71 22.75
N THR A 114 -8.36 12.03 22.33
CA THR A 114 -9.56 11.83 23.16
C THR A 114 -10.12 10.45 22.85
N ARG A 115 -10.62 9.78 23.91
CA ARG A 115 -11.15 8.41 23.86
C ARG A 115 -12.22 8.30 22.78
N LEU A 116 -11.84 7.78 21.61
CA LEU A 116 -12.80 7.40 20.58
C LEU A 116 -13.64 6.25 21.13
N PRO A 117 -14.98 6.33 21.06
CA PRO A 117 -15.83 5.21 21.45
C PRO A 117 -15.47 4.00 20.60
N SER A 118 -15.25 2.84 21.24
CA SER A 118 -14.74 1.59 20.65
C SER A 118 -15.67 0.91 19.63
N GLY A 119 -16.69 1.61 19.13
CA GLY A 119 -17.52 1.13 18.04
C GLY A 119 -16.78 1.24 16.72
N LYS A 120 -16.70 0.13 15.97
CA LYS A 120 -16.21 0.08 14.59
C LYS A 120 -17.12 0.95 13.70
N ARG A 121 -16.87 2.26 13.66
CA ARG A 121 -17.56 3.16 12.73
C ARG A 121 -17.02 2.92 11.33
N SER A 122 -17.93 2.73 10.38
CA SER A 122 -17.56 2.66 8.96
C SER A 122 -16.93 3.99 8.53
N VAL A 123 -15.99 3.94 7.57
CA VAL A 123 -15.39 5.15 6.98
C VAL A 123 -16.47 6.12 6.53
N ALA A 124 -17.53 5.62 5.90
CA ALA A 124 -18.69 6.40 5.47
C ALA A 124 -19.34 7.17 6.62
N GLN A 125 -19.49 6.55 7.80
CA GLN A 125 -20.05 7.23 8.99
C GLN A 125 -19.11 8.31 9.53
N THR A 126 -17.79 8.09 9.49
CA THR A 126 -16.82 9.13 9.87
C THR A 126 -16.88 10.32 8.92
N LEU A 127 -17.06 10.05 7.63
CA LEU A 127 -17.20 11.08 6.60
C LEU A 127 -18.53 11.83 6.71
N GLU A 128 -19.62 11.13 6.97
CA GLU A 128 -20.92 11.74 7.24
C GLU A 128 -20.89 12.60 8.52
N GLN A 129 -20.19 12.15 9.56
CA GLN A 129 -19.96 12.96 10.77
C GLN A 129 -19.09 14.19 10.51
N LEU A 130 -18.13 14.08 9.59
CA LEU A 130 -17.39 15.23 9.08
C LEU A 130 -18.34 16.18 8.37
N GLU A 131 -19.17 15.73 7.44
CA GLU A 131 -20.14 16.59 6.72
C GLU A 131 -21.16 17.25 7.65
N ARG A 132 -21.65 16.54 8.66
CA ARG A 132 -22.54 17.06 9.71
C ARG A 132 -21.88 18.11 10.62
N GLY A 133 -20.62 18.46 10.39
CA GLY A 133 -19.93 19.51 11.11
C GLY A 133 -19.43 19.09 12.49
N GLY A 134 -19.29 17.78 12.78
CA GLY A 134 -18.79 17.30 14.07
C GLY A 134 -17.39 17.85 14.42
N TYR A 135 -16.59 18.14 13.40
CA TYR A 135 -15.27 18.75 13.53
C TYR A 135 -15.29 20.20 14.07
N LYS A 136 -16.41 20.94 13.90
CA LYS A 136 -16.53 22.33 14.37
C LYS A 136 -16.41 22.43 15.90
N ARG A 137 -16.68 21.34 16.61
CA ARG A 137 -16.51 21.25 18.07
C ARG A 137 -15.03 21.28 18.49
N LEU A 138 -14.13 20.78 17.64
CA LEU A 138 -12.70 20.78 17.90
C LEU A 138 -12.04 22.10 17.48
N SER A 139 -12.53 22.69 16.38
CA SER A 139 -12.07 24.00 15.90
C SER A 139 -13.19 24.66 15.10
N PRO A 140 -13.78 25.76 15.62
CA PRO A 140 -14.89 26.46 14.95
C PRO A 140 -14.48 27.11 13.63
N ASP A 141 -13.18 27.43 13.48
CA ASP A 141 -12.62 28.08 12.30
C ASP A 141 -12.19 27.10 11.20
N LEU A 142 -12.26 25.80 11.46
CA LEU A 142 -11.87 24.80 10.47
C LEU A 142 -12.92 24.79 9.36
N SER A 143 -12.53 25.15 8.13
CA SER A 143 -13.35 24.90 6.95
C SER A 143 -12.85 23.61 6.29
N LEU A 144 -13.74 22.64 6.10
CA LEU A 144 -13.41 21.48 5.28
C LEU A 144 -13.35 21.91 3.82
N TYR A 145 -12.29 21.50 3.14
CA TYR A 145 -12.18 21.67 1.71
C TYR A 145 -13.34 20.90 1.03
N PRO A 146 -14.18 21.55 0.19
CA PRO A 146 -15.40 20.94 -0.35
C PRO A 146 -15.12 19.68 -1.18
N ASN A 147 -13.94 19.61 -1.81
CA ASN A 147 -13.53 18.48 -2.64
C ASN A 147 -12.57 17.52 -1.92
N LEU A 148 -12.54 17.54 -0.58
CA LEU A 148 -11.63 16.68 0.19
C LEU A 148 -11.88 15.21 -0.12
N MET A 149 -13.15 14.80 -0.29
CA MET A 149 -13.49 13.41 -0.62
C MET A 149 -12.93 12.99 -1.97
N HIS A 150 -13.22 13.76 -3.01
CA HIS A 150 -12.66 13.55 -4.35
C HIS A 150 -11.13 13.52 -4.33
N HIS A 151 -10.50 14.37 -3.53
CA HIS A 151 -9.04 14.39 -3.40
C HIS A 151 -8.49 13.12 -2.72
N ILE A 152 -9.14 12.64 -1.65
CA ILE A 152 -8.74 11.39 -0.97
C ILE A 152 -8.90 10.19 -1.91
N ALA A 153 -10.05 10.08 -2.59
CA ALA A 153 -10.30 9.04 -3.58
C ALA A 153 -9.22 9.05 -4.67
N HIS A 154 -8.95 10.23 -5.23
CA HIS A 154 -7.91 10.43 -6.24
C HIS A 154 -6.52 10.04 -5.74
N LEU A 155 -6.15 10.39 -4.51
CA LEU A 155 -4.85 10.02 -3.93
C LEU A 155 -4.73 8.50 -3.72
N LEU A 156 -5.82 7.82 -3.34
CA LEU A 156 -5.82 6.36 -3.22
C LEU A 156 -5.65 5.68 -4.59
N GLN A 157 -6.36 6.17 -5.61
CA GLN A 157 -6.24 5.73 -7.00
C GLN A 157 -4.84 6.00 -7.56
N PHE A 158 -4.31 7.21 -7.35
CA PHE A 158 -2.97 7.60 -7.78
C PHE A 158 -1.90 6.73 -7.14
N ARG A 159 -2.03 6.42 -5.85
CA ARG A 159 -1.08 5.55 -5.15
C ARG A 159 -1.05 4.14 -5.74
N LEU A 160 -2.18 3.61 -6.20
CA LEU A 160 -2.23 2.33 -6.91
C LEU A 160 -1.44 2.39 -8.23
N LEU A 161 -1.57 3.48 -8.99
CA LEU A 161 -0.77 3.71 -10.21
C LEU A 161 0.73 3.86 -9.88
N ALA A 162 1.07 4.61 -8.84
CA ALA A 162 2.46 4.82 -8.44
C ALA A 162 3.13 3.52 -7.95
N ASP A 163 2.45 2.75 -7.09
CA ASP A 163 2.96 1.49 -6.56
C ASP A 163 3.16 0.45 -7.70
N SER A 164 2.27 0.44 -8.70
CA SER A 164 2.39 -0.44 -9.86
C SER A 164 3.48 0.00 -10.86
N LEU A 165 3.69 1.32 -11.07
CA LEU A 165 4.83 1.84 -11.83
C LEU A 165 6.15 1.46 -11.18
N TRP A 166 6.25 1.68 -9.87
CA TRP A 166 7.45 1.37 -9.12
C TRP A 166 7.76 -0.13 -9.19
N PHE A 167 6.73 -0.97 -9.14
CA PHE A 167 6.85 -2.39 -9.35
C PHE A 167 7.41 -2.71 -10.74
N ALA A 168 6.85 -2.15 -11.83
CA ALA A 168 7.30 -2.39 -13.20
C ALA A 168 8.79 -2.05 -13.39
N VAL A 169 9.22 -0.90 -12.84
CA VAL A 169 10.62 -0.46 -12.89
C VAL A 169 11.53 -1.42 -12.12
N ARG A 170 11.10 -1.89 -10.95
CA ARG A 170 11.92 -2.75 -10.08
C ARG A 170 11.97 -4.21 -10.56
N THR A 171 10.93 -4.71 -11.23
CA THR A 171 10.89 -6.08 -11.76
C THR A 171 11.98 -6.35 -12.79
N HIS A 172 12.45 -5.34 -13.53
CA HIS A 172 13.59 -5.49 -14.44
C HIS A 172 14.89 -5.93 -13.75
N GLN A 173 15.02 -5.73 -12.43
CA GLN A 173 16.26 -6.02 -11.69
C GLN A 173 16.29 -7.42 -11.05
N ARG A 174 15.18 -8.17 -11.03
CA ARG A 174 15.08 -9.47 -10.35
C ARG A 174 14.64 -10.57 -11.30
N LEU A 175 15.54 -10.86 -12.25
CA LEU A 175 15.45 -11.88 -13.28
C LEU A 175 15.73 -13.25 -12.66
N GLY A 176 14.82 -14.23 -12.77
CA GLY A 176 15.13 -15.61 -12.35
C GLY A 176 13.97 -16.47 -11.85
N ILE A 177 12.72 -15.99 -11.82
CA ILE A 177 11.57 -16.79 -11.37
C ILE A 177 10.59 -17.00 -12.54
N PRO A 178 10.12 -18.23 -12.80
CA PRO A 178 9.26 -18.53 -13.96
C PRO A 178 7.80 -18.06 -13.83
N ASN A 179 7.29 -17.82 -12.62
CA ASN A 179 5.85 -17.60 -12.38
C ASN A 179 5.41 -16.13 -12.51
N PRO A 180 4.69 -15.72 -13.58
CA PRO A 180 4.36 -14.32 -13.82
C PRO A 180 3.52 -13.73 -12.68
N ILE A 181 3.80 -12.48 -12.28
CA ILE A 181 3.01 -11.80 -11.24
C ILE A 181 1.67 -11.31 -11.79
N LEU A 182 1.70 -10.82 -13.03
CA LEU A 182 0.53 -10.38 -13.75
C LEU A 182 0.31 -11.29 -14.95
N ARG A 183 -0.90 -11.84 -15.07
CA ARG A 183 -1.31 -12.66 -16.23
C ARG A 183 -2.61 -12.13 -16.78
N ARG A 184 -2.70 -12.04 -18.11
CA ARG A 184 -3.96 -11.74 -18.80
C ARG A 184 -4.80 -13.02 -18.85
N LEU A 185 -6.06 -12.94 -18.44
CA LEU A 185 -7.01 -14.03 -18.62
C LEU A 185 -7.29 -14.26 -20.11
N THR A 186 -7.38 -15.52 -20.52
CA THR A 186 -7.80 -15.89 -21.88
C THR A 186 -9.30 -15.61 -22.06
N ARG A 187 -9.76 -15.60 -23.31
CA ARG A 187 -11.19 -15.39 -23.62
C ARG A 187 -12.07 -16.50 -23.02
N GLU A 188 -11.57 -17.72 -23.02
CA GLU A 188 -12.24 -18.90 -22.46
C GLU A 188 -12.31 -18.82 -20.94
N GLU A 189 -11.18 -18.55 -20.28
CA GLU A 189 -11.12 -18.37 -18.82
C GLU A 189 -12.05 -17.24 -18.35
N TRP A 190 -12.09 -16.13 -19.09
CA TRP A 190 -13.00 -15.01 -18.82
C TRP A 190 -14.47 -15.37 -19.06
N GLY A 191 -14.76 -16.21 -20.07
CA GLY A 191 -16.09 -16.74 -20.31
C GLY A 191 -16.57 -17.64 -19.18
N LEU A 192 -15.72 -18.59 -18.77
CA LEU A 192 -15.97 -19.51 -17.65
C LEU A 192 -16.17 -18.74 -16.34
N MET A 193 -15.33 -17.74 -16.07
CA MET A 193 -15.46 -16.91 -14.87
C MET A 193 -16.79 -16.15 -14.84
N ARG A 194 -17.29 -15.69 -15.99
CA ARG A 194 -18.60 -15.00 -16.08
C ARG A 194 -19.79 -15.96 -15.95
N THR A 195 -19.70 -17.18 -16.45
CA THR A 195 -20.80 -18.16 -16.36
C THR A 195 -20.86 -18.81 -14.98
N THR A 196 -19.71 -19.15 -14.40
CA THR A 196 -19.63 -19.85 -13.11
C THR A 196 -19.59 -18.92 -11.90
N GLY A 197 -19.18 -17.66 -12.07
CA GLY A 197 -18.91 -16.76 -10.96
C GLY A 197 -17.68 -17.15 -10.13
N SER A 198 -16.88 -18.13 -10.60
CA SER A 198 -15.74 -18.67 -9.87
C SER A 198 -14.43 -18.53 -10.66
N LEU A 199 -13.31 -18.45 -9.95
CA LEU A 199 -11.99 -18.34 -10.56
C LEU A 199 -11.23 -19.67 -10.51
N PRO A 200 -10.67 -20.19 -11.63
CA PRO A 200 -9.93 -21.46 -11.65
C PRO A 200 -8.47 -21.33 -11.14
N TYR A 201 -8.12 -20.24 -10.45
CA TYR A 201 -6.75 -19.96 -10.01
C TYR A 201 -6.63 -19.88 -8.49
N GLN A 202 -5.85 -20.80 -7.91
CA GLN A 202 -5.63 -20.90 -6.46
C GLN A 202 -4.85 -19.72 -5.86
N ASN A 203 -3.96 -19.12 -6.64
CA ASN A 203 -3.01 -18.12 -6.16
C ASN A 203 -3.32 -16.71 -6.65
N ALA A 204 -4.53 -16.49 -7.20
CA ALA A 204 -4.93 -15.17 -7.63
C ALA A 204 -5.33 -14.33 -6.42
N VAL A 205 -4.69 -13.18 -6.27
CA VAL A 205 -4.93 -12.26 -5.15
C VAL A 205 -6.08 -11.29 -5.46
N ALA A 206 -6.18 -10.86 -6.71
CA ALA A 206 -7.25 -10.00 -7.21
C ALA A 206 -7.38 -10.16 -8.73
N VAL A 207 -8.57 -9.91 -9.26
CA VAL A 207 -8.82 -9.82 -10.70
C VAL A 207 -9.18 -8.38 -11.03
N LEU A 208 -8.64 -7.83 -12.11
CA LEU A 208 -8.88 -6.45 -12.51
C LEU A 208 -9.40 -6.41 -13.94
N ILE A 209 -10.59 -5.85 -14.13
CA ILE A 209 -11.21 -5.62 -15.44
C ILE A 209 -10.79 -4.24 -15.91
N VAL A 210 -9.88 -4.19 -16.90
CA VAL A 210 -9.45 -2.92 -17.51
C VAL A 210 -9.77 -2.94 -19.01
N PRO A 211 -10.98 -2.49 -19.42
CA PRO A 211 -11.29 -2.37 -20.84
C PRO A 211 -10.41 -1.30 -21.48
N PRO A 212 -10.04 -1.46 -22.77
CA PRO A 212 -9.33 -0.43 -23.50
C PRO A 212 -10.19 0.83 -23.59
N VAL A 213 -9.58 1.99 -23.39
CA VAL A 213 -10.32 3.26 -23.43
C VAL A 213 -10.68 3.61 -24.88
N ASN A 214 -11.97 3.84 -25.12
CA ASN A 214 -12.49 4.22 -26.43
C ASN A 214 -11.92 5.58 -26.88
N LYS A 215 -11.90 5.81 -28.19
CA LYS A 215 -11.61 7.12 -28.76
C LYS A 215 -12.73 8.09 -28.37
N ASP A 216 -12.39 9.34 -28.07
CA ASP A 216 -13.40 10.36 -27.83
C ASP A 216 -14.18 10.62 -29.13
N VAL A 217 -15.50 10.76 -29.01
CA VAL A 217 -16.41 10.91 -30.16
C VAL A 217 -16.09 12.20 -30.94
N THR A 218 -15.77 13.27 -30.21
CA THR A 218 -15.48 14.59 -30.77
C THR A 218 -14.07 14.67 -31.35
N THR A 219 -13.04 14.30 -30.58
CA THR A 219 -11.63 14.45 -31.02
C THR A 219 -11.14 13.29 -31.89
N LYS A 220 -11.87 12.16 -31.91
CA LYS A 220 -11.47 10.88 -32.53
C LYS A 220 -10.11 10.35 -32.06
N ARG A 221 -9.54 10.92 -31.00
CA ARG A 221 -8.26 10.52 -30.41
C ARG A 221 -8.51 9.68 -29.15
N ARG A 222 -7.56 8.80 -28.83
CA ARG A 222 -7.57 8.12 -27.53
C ARG A 222 -7.09 9.11 -26.47
N PRO A 223 -7.65 9.08 -25.25
CA PRO A 223 -7.22 9.97 -24.20
C PRO A 223 -5.77 9.70 -23.82
N THR A 224 -5.01 10.77 -23.60
CA THR A 224 -3.62 10.70 -23.18
C THR A 224 -3.56 10.15 -21.75
N PRO A 225 -2.70 9.17 -21.45
CA PRO A 225 -2.53 8.67 -20.09
C PRO A 225 -2.01 9.79 -19.18
N SER A 226 -2.70 10.02 -18.05
CA SER A 226 -2.30 11.01 -17.06
C SER A 226 -1.89 10.35 -15.75
N PHE A 227 -0.70 10.73 -15.26
CA PHE A 227 -0.17 10.35 -13.94
C PHE A 227 -0.11 11.56 -13.00
N SER A 228 -1.03 12.52 -13.16
CA SER A 228 -1.07 13.70 -12.30
C SER A 228 -1.53 13.34 -10.89
N SER A 229 -0.88 13.91 -9.89
CA SER A 229 -1.34 13.87 -8.49
C SER A 229 -2.53 14.80 -8.23
N LEU A 230 -2.85 15.68 -9.17
CA LEU A 230 -4.04 16.52 -9.13
C LEU A 230 -5.26 15.79 -9.71
N PRO A 231 -6.46 16.00 -9.14
CA PRO A 231 -7.68 15.39 -9.66
C PRO A 231 -7.85 15.77 -11.14
N PRO A 232 -8.14 14.79 -12.02
CA PRO A 232 -8.36 15.06 -13.43
C PRO A 232 -9.64 15.88 -13.61
N GLN A 233 -9.64 16.81 -14.57
CA GLN A 233 -10.83 17.58 -14.93
C GLN A 233 -11.74 16.83 -15.92
N ASP A 234 -11.24 15.72 -16.49
CA ASP A 234 -11.95 14.90 -17.47
C ASP A 234 -12.95 13.96 -16.78
N GLU A 235 -14.04 14.51 -16.24
CA GLU A 235 -15.10 13.75 -15.60
C GLU A 235 -16.16 13.31 -16.62
N HIS A 236 -16.06 12.04 -17.04
CA HIS A 236 -17.17 11.35 -17.71
C HIS A 236 -17.43 10.03 -16.99
N CYS A 237 -18.25 10.11 -15.94
CA CYS A 237 -18.90 8.95 -15.36
C CYS A 237 -20.04 8.51 -16.28
N PRO A 238 -20.07 7.25 -16.76
CA PRO A 238 -21.31 6.73 -17.31
C PRO A 238 -22.41 6.79 -16.23
N PRO A 239 -23.68 7.04 -16.61
CA PRO A 239 -24.78 7.24 -15.65
C PRO A 239 -25.03 6.01 -14.76
N THR A 240 -24.69 4.83 -15.26
CA THR A 240 -24.80 3.57 -14.52
C THR A 240 -23.41 2.95 -14.39
N LEU A 241 -22.82 3.08 -13.20
CA LEU A 241 -21.56 2.45 -12.88
C LEU A 241 -21.80 1.04 -12.30
N PRO A 242 -21.04 0.03 -12.75
CA PRO A 242 -21.02 -1.26 -12.07
C PRO A 242 -20.42 -1.10 -10.65
N PRO A 243 -20.58 -2.09 -9.76
CA PRO A 243 -19.86 -2.08 -8.48
C PRO A 243 -18.34 -1.97 -8.71
N THR A 244 -17.64 -1.27 -7.81
CA THR A 244 -16.18 -1.14 -7.85
C THR A 244 -15.52 -2.51 -7.68
N SER A 245 -16.04 -3.33 -6.77
CA SER A 245 -15.55 -4.67 -6.51
C SER A 245 -16.68 -5.67 -6.28
N THR A 246 -16.49 -6.88 -6.79
CA THR A 246 -17.35 -8.05 -6.53
C THR A 246 -16.47 -9.17 -5.99
N LEU A 247 -16.98 -9.99 -5.07
CA LEU A 247 -16.23 -11.14 -4.54
C LEU A 247 -16.53 -12.36 -5.39
N LEU A 248 -15.49 -13.03 -5.88
CA LEU A 248 -15.58 -14.28 -6.61
C LEU A 248 -15.18 -15.44 -5.70
N ASP A 249 -15.88 -16.56 -5.82
CA ASP A 249 -15.48 -17.77 -5.11
C ASP A 249 -14.29 -18.44 -5.81
N SER A 250 -13.34 -18.93 -5.01
CA SER A 250 -12.28 -19.80 -5.52
C SER A 250 -12.87 -21.16 -5.84
N SER A 251 -12.81 -21.58 -7.12
CA SER A 251 -13.34 -22.89 -7.55
C SER A 251 -12.58 -24.07 -6.93
N VAL A 252 -11.38 -23.84 -6.43
CA VAL A 252 -10.52 -24.91 -5.93
C VAL A 252 -10.84 -25.22 -4.48
N LYS A 253 -11.59 -26.31 -4.28
CA LYS A 253 -11.66 -26.99 -2.98
C LYS A 253 -10.30 -27.61 -2.70
N SER A 254 -9.68 -27.24 -1.59
CA SER A 254 -8.39 -27.84 -1.22
C SER A 254 -8.64 -29.28 -0.80
N PRO A 255 -7.95 -30.30 -1.34
CA PRO A 255 -8.20 -31.70 -0.96
C PRO A 255 -7.91 -32.01 0.53
N ASN A 256 -7.33 -31.06 1.28
CA ASN A 256 -7.07 -31.14 2.71
C ASN A 256 -8.08 -30.31 3.53
N ASP A 257 -9.35 -30.31 3.13
CA ASP A 257 -10.41 -29.56 3.79
C ASP A 257 -10.51 -29.96 5.28
N LEU A 258 -9.87 -29.14 6.11
CA LEU A 258 -10.16 -29.02 7.54
C LEU A 258 -11.66 -28.71 7.69
N PRO A 259 -12.31 -29.14 8.77
CA PRO A 259 -13.75 -29.01 8.96
C PRO A 259 -14.23 -27.57 8.71
N ASP A 260 -15.42 -27.45 8.09
CA ASP A 260 -16.18 -26.30 7.51
C ASP A 260 -16.10 -24.89 8.16
N ALA A 261 -15.27 -24.66 9.16
CA ALA A 261 -15.19 -23.44 9.94
C ALA A 261 -14.48 -22.27 9.24
N ILE A 262 -13.73 -22.49 8.15
CA ILE A 262 -13.01 -21.40 7.46
C ILE A 262 -13.78 -21.02 6.20
N SER A 263 -14.25 -19.77 6.15
CA SER A 263 -14.91 -19.22 4.97
C SER A 263 -14.06 -19.43 3.71
N SER A 264 -14.70 -19.83 2.61
CA SER A 264 -14.04 -20.00 1.33
C SER A 264 -13.24 -18.75 0.97
N LEU A 265 -12.03 -18.93 0.44
CA LEU A 265 -11.20 -17.82 0.02
C LEU A 265 -11.89 -17.08 -1.13
N GLN A 266 -12.39 -15.89 -0.86
CA GLN A 266 -13.02 -15.03 -1.86
C GLN A 266 -12.01 -14.07 -2.48
N ILE A 267 -12.03 -13.98 -3.80
CA ILE A 267 -11.09 -13.20 -4.60
C ILE A 267 -11.81 -11.96 -5.13
N PRO A 268 -11.34 -10.74 -4.80
CA PRO A 268 -12.00 -9.53 -5.28
C PRO A 268 -11.75 -9.30 -6.79
N LEU A 269 -12.83 -9.10 -7.52
CA LEU A 269 -12.91 -8.67 -8.92
C LEU A 269 -13.20 -7.18 -8.99
N TYR A 270 -12.20 -6.39 -9.38
CA TYR A 270 -12.27 -4.94 -9.48
C TYR A 270 -12.66 -4.49 -10.88
N ASN A 271 -13.61 -3.56 -10.98
CA ASN A 271 -13.96 -2.90 -12.23
C ASN A 271 -13.24 -1.57 -12.36
N SER A 272 -12.36 -1.43 -13.36
CA SER A 272 -11.60 -0.18 -13.51
C SER A 272 -12.46 1.02 -13.92
N VAL A 273 -13.67 0.80 -14.46
CA VAL A 273 -14.58 1.89 -14.86
C VAL A 273 -15.10 2.63 -13.64
N SER A 274 -15.44 1.90 -12.59
CA SER A 274 -15.92 2.45 -11.32
C SER A 274 -14.75 2.87 -10.43
N ALA A 275 -13.71 2.04 -10.35
CA ALA A 275 -12.51 2.34 -9.57
C ALA A 275 -11.74 3.58 -10.07
N PHE A 276 -11.77 3.86 -11.37
CA PHE A 276 -11.08 4.99 -12.02
C PHE A 276 -12.05 5.68 -13.00
N PRO A 277 -12.89 6.61 -12.52
CA PRO A 277 -13.89 7.25 -13.38
C PRO A 277 -13.28 7.99 -14.56
N SER A 278 -12.15 8.68 -14.31
CA SER A 278 -11.45 9.45 -15.33
C SER A 278 -10.90 8.58 -16.46
N ARG A 279 -11.14 9.01 -17.71
CA ARG A 279 -10.68 8.32 -18.92
C ARG A 279 -9.15 8.31 -19.03
N SER A 280 -8.50 9.43 -18.70
CA SER A 280 -7.04 9.56 -18.77
C SER A 280 -6.33 8.69 -17.73
N GLN A 281 -6.92 8.53 -16.53
CA GLN A 281 -6.43 7.58 -15.52
C GLN A 281 -6.60 6.12 -15.94
N ARG A 282 -7.75 5.76 -16.54
CA ARG A 282 -7.94 4.40 -17.09
C ARG A 282 -6.96 4.09 -18.20
N ALA A 283 -6.68 5.06 -19.08
CA ALA A 283 -5.67 4.92 -20.12
C ALA A 283 -4.27 4.74 -19.51
N ALA A 284 -3.95 5.48 -18.44
CA ALA A 284 -2.71 5.33 -17.69
C ALA A 284 -2.59 3.93 -17.07
N LEU A 285 -3.62 3.46 -16.36
CA LEU A 285 -3.67 2.12 -15.77
C LEU A 285 -3.50 1.02 -16.83
N HIS A 286 -4.27 1.10 -17.92
CA HIS A 286 -4.20 0.14 -19.01
C HIS A 286 -2.81 0.10 -19.66
N SER A 287 -2.23 1.26 -19.99
CA SER A 287 -0.89 1.33 -20.58
C SER A 287 0.21 0.79 -19.65
N LEU A 288 0.06 0.99 -18.34
CA LEU A 288 0.96 0.48 -17.33
C LEU A 288 0.88 -1.06 -17.24
N LEU A 289 -0.33 -1.62 -17.17
CA LEU A 289 -0.51 -3.08 -17.14
C LEU A 289 0.03 -3.74 -18.40
N LEU A 290 -0.16 -3.13 -19.57
CA LEU A 290 0.45 -3.63 -20.81
C LEU A 290 1.98 -3.59 -20.74
N ARG A 291 2.58 -2.51 -20.24
CA ARG A 291 4.04 -2.44 -20.02
C ARG A 291 4.55 -3.54 -19.09
N ILE A 292 3.83 -3.83 -17.99
CA ILE A 292 4.19 -4.94 -17.09
C ILE A 292 4.10 -6.28 -17.82
N LEU A 293 3.03 -6.51 -18.58
CA LEU A 293 2.85 -7.75 -19.34
C LEU A 293 3.92 -7.94 -20.40
N ASP A 294 4.30 -6.87 -21.12
CA ASP A 294 5.34 -6.91 -22.14
C ASP A 294 6.71 -7.16 -21.50
N ALA A 295 7.00 -6.55 -20.35
CA ALA A 295 8.19 -6.87 -19.56
C ALA A 295 8.20 -8.34 -19.14
N GLU A 296 7.12 -8.87 -18.58
CA GLU A 296 7.01 -10.29 -18.18
C GLU A 296 7.19 -11.25 -19.38
N ARG A 297 6.66 -10.91 -20.56
CA ARG A 297 6.89 -11.69 -21.79
C ARG A 297 8.36 -11.65 -22.22
N TYR A 298 8.97 -10.47 -22.20
CA TYR A 298 10.39 -10.31 -22.53
C TYR A 298 11.27 -11.12 -21.57
N LEU A 299 10.95 -11.11 -20.28
CA LEU A 299 11.63 -11.94 -19.29
C LEU A 299 11.47 -13.43 -19.58
N LYS A 300 10.25 -13.87 -19.93
CA LYS A 300 10.01 -15.27 -20.30
C LYS A 300 10.84 -15.67 -21.53
N TYR A 301 10.93 -14.80 -22.52
CA TYR A 301 11.75 -15.02 -23.72
C TYR A 301 13.24 -15.15 -23.38
N LEU A 302 13.79 -14.26 -22.54
CA LEU A 302 15.19 -14.34 -22.09
C LEU A 302 15.49 -15.63 -21.33
N HIS A 303 14.56 -16.11 -20.49
CA HIS A 303 14.74 -17.40 -19.80
C HIS A 303 14.76 -18.58 -20.78
N LEU A 304 13.91 -18.57 -21.82
CA LEU A 304 13.93 -19.61 -22.86
C LEU A 304 15.24 -19.59 -23.65
N GLN A 305 15.76 -18.40 -23.97
CA GLN A 305 17.02 -18.26 -24.71
C GLN A 305 18.26 -18.69 -23.92
N ARG A 306 18.24 -18.55 -22.59
CA ARG A 306 19.42 -18.87 -21.77
C ARG A 306 19.78 -20.36 -21.81
N GLY A 307 18.90 -21.22 -22.33
CA GLY A 307 19.21 -22.63 -22.55
C GLY A 307 19.62 -23.34 -21.26
N GLU A 308 19.27 -22.78 -20.10
CA GLU A 308 19.26 -23.50 -18.84
C GLU A 308 18.14 -24.53 -19.01
N SER A 309 18.52 -25.65 -19.63
CA SER A 309 17.88 -26.93 -19.52
C SER A 309 17.87 -27.23 -18.03
N PHE A 310 16.86 -26.68 -17.35
CA PHE A 310 16.49 -27.05 -16.00
C PHE A 310 16.26 -28.56 -16.07
N SER A 311 17.31 -29.29 -15.71
CA SER A 311 17.26 -30.73 -15.57
C SER A 311 16.02 -31.04 -14.74
N GLU A 312 15.08 -31.75 -15.36
CA GLU A 312 13.72 -32.10 -14.91
C GLU A 312 13.62 -32.74 -13.51
N LYS A 313 14.73 -32.87 -12.78
CA LYS A 313 14.82 -33.62 -11.53
C LYS A 313 14.68 -32.78 -10.26
N HIS A 314 14.59 -31.45 -10.33
CA HIS A 314 14.26 -30.64 -9.15
C HIS A 314 12.78 -30.26 -9.19
N LEU A 315 12.00 -31.10 -8.50
CA LEU A 315 10.60 -30.92 -8.18
C LEU A 315 10.43 -29.64 -7.34
N HIS A 316 10.47 -28.48 -7.98
CA HIS A 316 10.28 -27.20 -7.31
C HIS A 316 8.84 -27.13 -6.81
N HIS A 317 8.64 -27.42 -5.52
CA HIS A 317 7.50 -26.92 -4.77
C HIS A 317 7.70 -25.41 -4.57
N PRO A 318 7.00 -24.53 -5.31
CA PRO A 318 7.23 -23.10 -5.22
C PRO A 318 6.11 -22.52 -4.36
N ARG A 319 6.32 -22.38 -3.05
CA ARG A 319 5.33 -21.65 -2.24
C ARG A 319 5.87 -20.63 -1.23
N ALA A 320 7.19 -20.58 -0.96
CA ALA A 320 7.76 -19.63 0.01
C ALA A 320 8.69 -18.54 -0.57
N ALA A 321 9.13 -18.66 -1.84
CA ALA A 321 10.16 -17.77 -2.42
C ALA A 321 9.62 -16.51 -3.15
N THR A 322 8.29 -16.30 -3.16
CA THR A 322 7.64 -15.16 -3.82
C THR A 322 7.88 -13.76 -3.21
N PRO A 323 8.31 -13.53 -1.93
CA PRO A 323 8.38 -12.17 -1.40
C PRO A 323 9.50 -11.31 -2.02
N LYS A 324 10.39 -11.89 -2.83
CA LYS A 324 11.48 -11.15 -3.48
C LYS A 324 11.10 -10.55 -4.84
N ARG A 325 10.00 -10.93 -5.49
CA ARG A 325 9.74 -10.58 -6.91
C ARG A 325 9.07 -9.20 -7.12
N GLY A 326 9.10 -8.35 -6.10
CA GLY A 326 8.18 -7.21 -5.98
C GLY A 326 6.99 -7.64 -5.13
N ASP A 327 6.28 -6.68 -4.55
CA ASP A 327 5.29 -6.95 -3.52
C ASP A 327 3.89 -6.93 -4.17
N PRO A 328 3.36 -8.06 -4.72
CA PRO A 328 1.97 -8.10 -5.15
C PRO A 328 1.02 -7.79 -4.00
N ALA A 329 1.46 -7.96 -2.74
CA ALA A 329 0.70 -7.52 -1.58
C ALA A 329 0.66 -6.00 -1.46
N ALA A 330 1.59 -5.22 -2.03
CA ALA A 330 1.45 -3.77 -2.11
C ALA A 330 0.28 -3.38 -3.02
N VAL A 331 0.19 -3.95 -4.22
CA VAL A 331 -0.94 -3.72 -5.15
C VAL A 331 -2.25 -4.21 -4.54
N ALA A 332 -2.26 -5.42 -3.97
CA ALA A 332 -3.44 -5.95 -3.29
C ALA A 332 -3.87 -5.09 -2.10
N ARG A 333 -2.94 -4.58 -1.29
CA ARG A 333 -3.26 -3.64 -0.21
C ARG A 333 -3.82 -2.32 -0.74
N ALA A 334 -3.30 -1.80 -1.85
CA ALA A 334 -3.84 -0.59 -2.47
C ALA A 334 -5.27 -0.81 -2.97
N LEU A 335 -5.52 -1.91 -3.68
CA LEU A 335 -6.85 -2.33 -4.12
C LEU A 335 -7.82 -2.53 -2.94
N TRP A 336 -7.36 -3.20 -1.88
CA TRP A 336 -8.16 -3.38 -0.67
C TRP A 336 -8.53 -2.06 0.00
N ARG A 337 -7.60 -1.10 0.07
CA ARG A 337 -7.88 0.25 0.58
C ARG A 337 -8.92 0.97 -0.26
N LEU A 338 -8.85 0.83 -1.59
CA LEU A 338 -9.83 1.41 -2.50
C LEU A 338 -11.22 0.82 -2.24
N ARG A 339 -11.32 -0.52 -2.13
CA ARG A 339 -12.57 -1.19 -1.76
C ARG A 339 -13.14 -0.71 -0.43
N MET A 340 -12.30 -0.58 0.59
CA MET A 340 -12.72 -0.14 1.92
C MET A 340 -13.19 1.32 1.92
N TYR A 341 -12.64 2.14 1.03
CA TYR A 341 -13.05 3.53 0.83
C TYR A 341 -14.46 3.61 0.23
N ASP A 342 -14.76 2.78 -0.78
CA ASP A 342 -16.08 2.72 -1.44
C ASP A 342 -17.17 2.05 -0.60
N SER A 343 -16.89 1.71 0.66
CA SER A 343 -17.80 1.07 1.63
C SER A 343 -18.31 -0.35 1.27
N GLU A 344 -17.92 -0.91 0.13
CA GLU A 344 -18.26 -2.27 -0.33
C GLU A 344 -17.67 -3.40 0.53
N GLY A 345 -16.78 -3.08 1.47
CA GLY A 345 -16.27 -4.03 2.47
C GLY A 345 -17.16 -4.19 3.71
N TRP A 346 -18.15 -3.30 3.89
CA TRP A 346 -18.95 -3.21 5.11
C TRP A 346 -20.44 -3.47 4.89
N SER A 347 -20.92 -3.32 3.66
CA SER A 347 -22.31 -3.56 3.28
C SER A 347 -22.67 -5.05 3.15
N GLY A 348 -21.84 -5.93 3.72
CA GLY A 348 -22.15 -7.35 3.84
C GLY A 348 -23.50 -7.53 4.51
N SER A 349 -24.45 -7.92 3.69
CA SER A 349 -25.78 -8.41 4.00
C SER A 349 -25.76 -9.31 5.24
N LEU A 350 -26.01 -8.71 6.39
CA LEU A 350 -26.76 -9.36 7.46
C LEU A 350 -28.21 -9.41 6.96
N LEU A 351 -28.48 -10.37 6.08
CA LEU A 351 -29.83 -10.86 5.80
C LEU A 351 -29.87 -12.33 6.20
#